data_AF-A0AAJ2ZG62-F1
#
_entry.id   AF-A0AAJ2ZG62-F1
#
_cell.length_a   1.000
_cell.length_b   1.000
_cell.length_c   1.000
_cell.angle_alpha   90.00
_cell.angle_beta   90.00
_cell.angle_gamma   90.00
#
_symmetry.space_group_name_H-M   'P 1'
#
loop_
_entity.id
_entity.type
_entity.pdbx_description
1 polymer ?
#
loop_
_entity_poly.entity_id
_entity_poly.type
_entity_poly.pdbx_seq_one_letter_code
_entity_poly.pdbx_strand_id
1 'polypeptide(L)'
;MAPTIPERPSAPPAAPVDRVIRFRRRQCLMTWEWLAPTTTAVVGLAGIAGTVAAASLARRTQIETARMASVNELLQEKRVLYAKYLRAAEDFRDASVELRRLNEAKAAMMARLGDHLDLGDEPIPQELKVEISALAARAQEMQKDLHASEKNLRRLRAELSVIGGTALSIIAVTLETKLAAAALGTAEDHDELTNAMSNLTAAMHADVDPTNDRSEQFIKALAGLNK
;
A
#
# COMPACT_ATOMS: atom_id res chain seq x y z
N MET A 1 -17.65 -15.41 38.98
CA MET A 1 -18.43 -16.33 38.11
C MET A 1 -17.47 -16.99 37.16
N ALA A 2 -17.43 -18.33 37.19
CA ALA A 2 -16.48 -19.17 36.47
C ALA A 2 -16.73 -19.16 34.94
N PRO A 3 -15.70 -19.42 34.12
CA PRO A 3 -15.79 -19.46 32.66
C PRO A 3 -16.37 -20.79 32.16
N THR A 4 -17.14 -20.75 31.06
CA THR A 4 -17.70 -21.97 30.44
C THR A 4 -17.53 -21.90 28.92
N ILE A 5 -16.61 -22.70 28.40
CA ILE A 5 -16.42 -23.15 27.00
C ILE A 5 -15.85 -24.59 27.16
N PRO A 6 -16.04 -25.60 26.28
CA PRO A 6 -16.71 -25.64 24.95
C PRO A 6 -17.69 -26.82 24.77
N GLU A 7 -18.49 -26.80 23.70
CA GLU A 7 -18.94 -28.05 23.06
C GLU A 7 -18.79 -28.00 21.53
N ARG A 8 -18.06 -28.99 21.01
CA ARG A 8 -17.95 -29.39 19.60
C ARG A 8 -19.06 -30.42 19.31
N PRO A 9 -19.77 -30.31 18.18
CA PRO A 9 -20.38 -31.47 17.52
C PRO A 9 -19.52 -31.86 16.29
N SER A 10 -18.84 -33.00 16.33
CA SER A 10 -19.31 -34.34 15.92
C SER A 10 -19.42 -34.50 14.40
N ALA A 11 -18.39 -35.14 13.83
CA ALA A 11 -18.38 -35.65 12.46
C ALA A 11 -19.47 -36.73 12.26
N PRO A 12 -20.13 -36.79 11.08
CA PRO A 12 -20.98 -37.92 10.75
C PRO A 12 -20.17 -39.14 10.23
N PRO A 13 -20.62 -40.36 10.57
CA PRO A 13 -19.93 -41.61 10.28
C PRO A 13 -20.12 -42.11 8.85
N ALA A 14 -19.12 -42.86 8.38
CA ALA A 14 -19.18 -43.71 7.21
C ALA A 14 -20.19 -44.85 7.38
N ALA A 15 -21.00 -45.09 6.35
CA ALA A 15 -21.77 -46.32 6.18
C ALA A 15 -21.33 -47.03 4.89
N PRO A 16 -20.91 -48.30 4.96
CA PRO A 16 -20.79 -49.19 3.81
C PRO A 16 -22.17 -49.81 3.51
N VAL A 17 -22.37 -50.39 2.33
CA VAL A 17 -23.08 -51.66 2.13
C VAL A 17 -23.05 -52.05 0.65
N ASP A 18 -22.41 -53.20 0.43
CA ASP A 18 -22.50 -54.09 -0.71
C ASP A 18 -23.92 -54.23 -1.27
N ARG A 19 -24.04 -54.13 -2.59
CA ARG A 19 -25.15 -54.77 -3.31
C ARG A 19 -24.61 -55.61 -4.46
N VAL A 20 -24.35 -56.87 -4.10
CA VAL A 20 -24.19 -58.00 -5.00
C VAL A 20 -25.46 -58.15 -5.85
N ILE A 21 -25.37 -57.82 -7.14
CA ILE A 21 -26.35 -58.25 -8.13
C ILE A 21 -25.71 -59.37 -8.96
N ARG A 22 -26.08 -60.60 -8.61
CA ARG A 22 -25.86 -61.78 -9.45
C ARG A 22 -26.74 -61.64 -10.69
N PHE A 23 -26.15 -61.41 -11.85
CA PHE A 23 -26.82 -61.69 -13.12
C PHE A 23 -26.30 -63.00 -13.70
N ARG A 24 -27.21 -63.99 -13.71
CA ARG A 24 -27.02 -65.30 -14.34
C ARG A 24 -26.73 -65.12 -15.83
N ARG A 25 -25.66 -65.76 -16.28
CA ARG A 25 -25.39 -66.08 -17.70
C ARG A 25 -26.58 -66.85 -18.29
N ARG A 26 -27.12 -66.35 -19.40
CA ARG A 26 -27.60 -67.20 -20.49
C ARG A 26 -26.66 -66.96 -21.67
N GLN A 27 -25.85 -67.98 -21.95
CA GLN A 27 -25.09 -68.11 -23.18
C GLN A 27 -26.09 -68.42 -24.30
N CYS A 28 -26.24 -67.50 -25.24
CA CYS A 28 -26.58 -67.85 -26.60
C CYS A 28 -25.28 -67.74 -27.41
N LEU A 29 -24.70 -68.89 -27.73
CA LEU A 29 -23.75 -69.00 -28.83
C LEU A 29 -24.48 -68.60 -30.11
N MET A 30 -24.02 -67.56 -30.79
CA MET A 30 -23.97 -67.51 -32.25
C MET A 30 -22.76 -66.69 -32.67
N THR A 31 -21.74 -67.42 -33.14
CA THR A 31 -20.89 -67.10 -34.29
C THR A 31 -20.67 -65.61 -34.58
N TRP A 32 -19.67 -65.03 -33.91
CA TRP A 32 -19.00 -63.83 -34.40
C TRP A 32 -17.50 -63.93 -34.12
N GLU A 33 -16.87 -64.85 -34.83
CA GLU A 33 -15.43 -64.81 -35.07
C GLU A 33 -15.18 -64.08 -36.38
N TRP A 34 -14.03 -63.39 -36.43
CA TRP A 34 -13.50 -62.59 -37.53
C TRP A 34 -14.04 -61.17 -37.67
N LEU A 35 -13.69 -60.32 -36.70
CA LEU A 35 -13.18 -58.96 -36.97
C LEU A 35 -12.28 -58.50 -35.80
N ALA A 36 -10.99 -58.83 -35.95
CA ALA A 36 -9.76 -58.24 -35.39
C ALA A 36 -9.80 -57.45 -34.04
N PRO A 37 -8.96 -57.84 -33.06
CA PRO A 37 -8.54 -56.95 -31.97
C PRO A 37 -7.35 -56.08 -32.45
N THR A 38 -7.60 -55.05 -33.26
CA THR A 38 -6.57 -54.04 -33.58
C THR A 38 -7.06 -52.60 -33.49
N THR A 39 -8.36 -52.35 -33.28
CA THR A 39 -8.92 -51.00 -33.21
C THR A 39 -8.94 -50.38 -31.80
N THR A 40 -8.71 -51.15 -30.74
CA THR A 40 -8.65 -50.63 -29.35
C THR A 40 -7.24 -50.26 -28.86
N ALA A 41 -6.22 -50.28 -29.73
CA ALA A 41 -4.90 -49.73 -29.39
C ALA A 41 -4.74 -48.26 -29.85
N VAL A 42 -5.41 -47.87 -30.94
CA VAL A 42 -5.25 -46.53 -31.53
C VAL A 42 -6.11 -45.48 -30.81
N VAL A 43 -7.27 -45.87 -30.28
CA VAL A 43 -8.12 -44.98 -29.46
C VAL A 43 -7.46 -44.67 -28.10
N GLY A 44 -6.64 -45.59 -27.58
CA GLY A 44 -5.86 -45.37 -26.35
C GLY A 44 -4.77 -44.30 -26.52
N LEU A 45 -4.07 -44.27 -27.65
CA LEU A 45 -3.00 -43.28 -27.92
C LEU A 45 -3.55 -41.88 -28.26
N ALA A 46 -4.66 -41.79 -28.99
CA ALA A 46 -5.32 -40.52 -29.28
C ALA A 46 -5.93 -39.88 -28.01
N GLY A 47 -6.50 -40.71 -27.12
CA GLY A 47 -6.98 -40.27 -25.80
C GLY A 47 -5.87 -39.73 -24.92
N ILE A 48 -4.72 -40.43 -24.86
CA ILE A 48 -3.55 -40.01 -24.09
C ILE A 48 -2.96 -38.70 -24.65
N ALA A 49 -2.82 -38.56 -25.98
CA ALA A 49 -2.33 -37.33 -26.61
C ALA A 49 -3.26 -36.13 -26.38
N GLY A 50 -4.57 -36.33 -26.44
CA GLY A 50 -5.57 -35.30 -26.12
C GLY A 50 -5.51 -34.84 -24.67
N THR A 51 -5.37 -35.76 -23.71
CA THR A 51 -5.19 -35.41 -22.29
C THR A 51 -3.86 -34.73 -22.00
N VAL A 52 -2.77 -35.07 -22.71
CA VAL A 52 -1.48 -34.39 -22.55
C VAL A 52 -1.54 -32.96 -23.12
N ALA A 53 -2.20 -32.75 -24.26
CA ALA A 53 -2.42 -31.42 -24.82
C ALA A 53 -3.30 -30.54 -23.91
N ALA A 54 -4.41 -31.09 -23.39
CA ALA A 54 -5.29 -30.41 -22.44
C ALA A 54 -4.58 -30.11 -21.11
N ALA A 55 -3.77 -31.04 -20.60
CA ALA A 55 -2.95 -30.81 -19.41
C ALA A 55 -1.87 -29.75 -19.66
N SER A 56 -1.28 -29.69 -20.86
CA SER A 56 -0.30 -28.65 -21.22
C SER A 56 -0.92 -27.26 -21.29
N LEU A 57 -2.16 -27.16 -21.81
CA LEU A 57 -2.93 -25.91 -21.86
C LEU A 57 -3.36 -25.48 -20.46
N ALA A 58 -3.88 -26.40 -19.65
CA ALA A 58 -4.22 -26.12 -18.25
C ALA A 58 -3.01 -25.68 -17.43
N ARG A 59 -1.82 -26.26 -17.68
CA ARG A 59 -0.57 -25.85 -17.02
C ARG A 59 -0.12 -24.46 -17.45
N ARG A 60 -0.28 -24.10 -18.73
CA ARG A 60 0.01 -22.74 -19.23
C ARG A 60 -0.93 -21.72 -18.62
N THR A 61 -2.23 -22.00 -18.59
CA THR A 61 -3.20 -21.10 -17.95
C THR A 61 -2.97 -21.01 -16.44
N GLN A 62 -2.58 -22.09 -15.76
CA GLN A 62 -2.20 -22.05 -14.35
C GLN A 62 -0.96 -21.19 -14.10
N ILE A 63 0.08 -21.32 -14.93
CA ILE A 63 1.29 -20.48 -14.84
C ILE A 63 0.96 -19.02 -15.11
N GLU A 64 0.12 -18.73 -16.10
CA GLU A 64 -0.33 -17.37 -16.40
C GLU A 64 -1.17 -16.81 -15.25
N THR A 65 -2.12 -17.56 -14.69
CA THR A 65 -2.89 -17.12 -13.51
C THR A 65 -2.01 -16.91 -12.28
N ALA A 66 -0.99 -17.76 -12.07
CA ALA A 66 -0.04 -17.60 -10.97
C ALA A 66 0.84 -16.36 -11.16
N ARG A 67 1.28 -16.08 -12.39
CA ARG A 67 2.01 -14.84 -12.72
C ARG A 67 1.12 -13.61 -12.50
N MET A 68 -0.13 -13.65 -12.95
CA MET A 68 -1.09 -12.56 -12.73
C MET A 68 -1.38 -12.35 -11.25
N ALA A 69 -1.46 -13.42 -10.45
CA ALA A 69 -1.60 -13.34 -9.00
C ALA A 69 -0.39 -12.64 -8.35
N SER A 70 0.84 -13.01 -8.72
CA SER A 70 2.04 -12.34 -8.20
C SER A 70 2.15 -10.86 -8.61
N VAL A 71 1.73 -10.50 -9.82
CA VAL A 71 1.72 -9.10 -10.27
C VAL A 71 0.68 -8.28 -9.50
N ASN A 72 -0.50 -8.85 -9.26
CA ASN A 72 -1.53 -8.19 -8.46
C ASN A 72 -1.12 -7.99 -7.00
N GLU A 73 -0.42 -8.96 -6.41
CA GLU A 73 0.15 -8.83 -5.06
C GLU A 73 1.15 -7.68 -4.99
N LEU A 74 2.09 -7.59 -5.94
CA LEU A 74 3.04 -6.48 -6.02
C LEU A 74 2.35 -5.12 -6.23
N LEU A 75 1.30 -5.05 -7.05
CA LEU A 75 0.52 -3.82 -7.22
C LEU A 75 -0.20 -3.42 -5.92
N GLN A 76 -0.67 -4.37 -5.12
CA GLN A 76 -1.25 -4.09 -3.81
C GLN A 76 -0.19 -3.56 -2.84
N GLU A 77 0.98 -4.17 -2.78
CA GLU A 77 2.10 -3.69 -1.95
C GLU A 77 2.52 -2.26 -2.34
N LYS A 78 2.62 -1.98 -3.65
CA LYS A 78 2.85 -0.63 -4.18
C LYS A 78 1.83 0.38 -3.68
N ARG A 79 0.53 0.06 -3.82
CA ARG A 79 -0.56 0.93 -3.37
C ARG A 79 -0.50 1.21 -1.86
N VAL A 80 -0.19 0.18 -1.07
CA VAL A 80 -0.04 0.31 0.38
C VAL A 80 1.14 1.21 0.72
N LEU A 81 2.29 1.06 0.06
CA LEU A 81 3.45 1.93 0.25
C LEU A 81 3.12 3.38 -0.12
N TYR A 82 2.45 3.60 -1.25
CA TYR A 82 2.09 4.94 -1.72
C TYR A 82 1.14 5.64 -0.77
N ALA A 83 0.12 4.93 -0.28
CA ALA A 83 -0.77 5.44 0.75
C ALA A 83 -0.03 5.78 2.05
N LYS A 84 0.93 4.94 2.48
CA LYS A 84 1.76 5.22 3.66
C LYS A 84 2.62 6.47 3.48
N TYR A 85 3.22 6.64 2.30
CA TYR A 85 4.04 7.82 2.00
C TYR A 85 3.21 9.10 2.01
N LEU A 86 2.07 9.11 1.31
CA LEU A 86 1.20 10.29 1.25
C LEU A 86 0.67 10.66 2.65
N ARG A 87 0.26 9.67 3.44
CA ARG A 87 -0.17 9.92 4.82
C ARG A 87 0.95 10.51 5.69
N ALA A 88 2.17 9.99 5.57
CA ALA A 88 3.31 10.55 6.29
C ALA A 88 3.62 11.99 5.86
N ALA A 89 3.38 12.34 4.58
CA ALA A 89 3.56 13.70 4.07
C ALA A 89 2.49 14.65 4.61
N GLU A 90 1.25 14.20 4.71
CA GLU A 90 0.15 14.93 5.34
C GLU A 90 0.41 15.15 6.84
N ASP A 91 0.78 14.10 7.56
CA ASP A 91 1.12 14.18 8.99
C ASP A 91 2.26 15.19 9.24
N PHE A 92 3.28 15.20 8.36
CA PHE A 92 4.37 16.18 8.42
C PHE A 92 3.88 17.62 8.17
N ARG A 93 3.02 17.82 7.17
CA ARG A 93 2.42 19.12 6.85
C ARG A 93 1.62 19.63 8.04
N ASP A 94 0.78 18.80 8.64
CA ASP A 94 -0.07 19.19 9.77
C ASP A 94 0.78 19.56 11.00
N ALA A 95 1.80 18.76 11.31
CA ALA A 95 2.76 19.08 12.37
C ALA A 95 3.51 20.40 12.11
N SER A 96 3.84 20.70 10.86
CA SER A 96 4.49 21.95 10.46
C SER A 96 3.59 23.17 10.67
N VAL A 97 2.31 23.05 10.29
CA VAL A 97 1.31 24.11 10.51
C VAL A 97 1.11 24.35 11.99
N GLU A 98 1.01 23.30 12.79
CA GLU A 98 0.81 23.43 14.23
C GLU A 98 2.04 24.04 14.93
N LEU A 99 3.25 23.62 14.56
CA LEU A 99 4.48 24.24 15.07
C LEU A 99 4.55 25.73 14.76
N ARG A 100 4.15 26.12 13.54
CA ARG A 100 4.08 27.53 13.14
C ARG A 100 3.08 28.31 14.00
N ARG A 101 1.87 27.77 14.22
CA ARG A 101 0.86 28.40 15.10
C ARG A 101 1.38 28.59 16.53
N LEU A 102 2.06 27.58 17.07
CA LEU A 102 2.67 27.68 18.41
C LEU A 102 3.76 28.76 18.47
N ASN A 103 4.58 28.89 17.42
CA ASN A 103 5.60 29.93 17.33
C ASN A 103 5.00 31.33 17.18
N GLU A 104 3.93 31.49 16.39
CA GLU A 104 3.19 32.75 16.27
C GLU A 104 2.54 33.15 17.60
N ALA A 105 1.90 32.21 18.30
CA ALA A 105 1.32 32.43 19.62
C ALA A 105 2.39 32.84 20.64
N LYS A 106 3.54 32.17 20.64
CA LYS A 106 4.69 32.51 21.48
C LYS A 106 5.21 33.91 21.16
N ALA A 107 5.35 34.26 19.88
CA ALA A 107 5.82 35.58 19.46
C ALA A 107 4.85 36.70 19.88
N ALA A 108 3.53 36.49 19.69
CA ALA A 108 2.51 37.43 20.14
C ALA A 108 2.53 37.62 21.66
N MET A 109 2.78 36.55 22.42
CA MET A 109 2.88 36.63 23.87
C MET A 109 4.16 37.34 24.34
N MET A 110 5.28 37.12 23.66
CA MET A 110 6.52 37.85 23.90
C MET A 110 6.40 39.33 23.55
N ALA A 111 5.65 39.68 22.51
CA ALA A 111 5.35 41.08 22.16
C ALA A 111 4.54 41.76 23.27
N ARG A 112 3.47 41.12 23.75
CA ARG A 112 2.68 41.61 24.91
C ARG A 112 3.54 41.79 26.16
N LEU A 113 4.50 40.90 26.38
CA LEU A 113 5.45 41.02 27.49
C LEU A 113 6.38 42.23 27.31
N GLY A 114 6.83 42.49 26.08
CA GLY A 114 7.60 43.69 25.73
C GLY A 114 6.82 44.97 26.02
N ASP A 115 5.56 45.04 25.59
CA ASP A 115 4.68 46.18 25.87
C ASP A 115 4.47 46.40 27.39
N HIS A 116 4.49 45.33 28.20
CA HIS A 116 4.40 45.42 29.65
C HIS A 116 5.70 45.90 30.32
N LEU A 117 6.86 45.51 29.77
CA LEU A 117 8.17 45.91 30.28
C LEU A 117 8.49 47.38 29.98
N ASP A 118 7.89 47.96 28.94
CA ASP A 118 8.00 49.38 28.61
C ASP A 118 7.20 50.30 29.56
N LEU A 119 6.35 49.74 30.44
CA LEU A 119 5.53 50.51 31.40
C LEU A 119 6.20 50.78 32.77
N GLY A 120 7.51 50.51 32.91
CA GLY A 120 8.28 50.72 34.14
C GLY A 120 8.43 49.44 34.98
N ASP A 121 9.14 49.55 36.12
CA ASP A 121 9.62 48.47 37.04
C ASP A 121 8.53 47.52 37.63
N GLU A 122 7.43 47.25 36.92
CA GLU A 122 6.45 46.24 37.34
C GLU A 122 7.00 44.82 37.13
N PRO A 123 6.92 43.95 38.15
CA PRO A 123 7.35 42.58 38.02
C PRO A 123 6.46 41.84 37.03
N ILE A 124 7.09 41.22 36.02
CA ILE A 124 6.41 40.39 35.01
C ILE A 124 5.40 39.45 35.70
N PRO A 125 4.11 39.48 35.30
CA PRO A 125 3.09 38.60 35.84
C PRO A 125 3.51 37.13 35.79
N GLN A 126 3.42 36.44 36.92
CA GLN A 126 3.83 35.03 37.02
C GLN A 126 3.01 34.13 36.07
N GLU A 127 1.75 34.48 35.83
CA GLU A 127 0.85 33.80 34.90
C GLU A 127 1.40 33.79 33.46
N LEU A 128 1.90 34.93 32.98
CA LEU A 128 2.50 35.05 31.65
C LEU A 128 3.79 34.21 31.53
N LYS A 129 4.61 34.15 32.59
CA LYS A 129 5.81 33.29 32.59
C LYS A 129 5.44 31.82 32.48
N VAL A 130 4.44 31.37 33.23
CA VAL A 130 3.95 29.99 33.19
C VAL A 130 3.43 29.65 31.79
N GLU A 131 2.63 30.54 31.19
CA GLU A 131 2.05 30.30 29.87
C GLU A 131 3.10 30.28 28.74
N ILE A 132 4.07 31.21 28.75
CA ILE A 132 5.20 31.20 27.80
C ILE A 132 6.01 29.91 27.95
N SER A 133 6.25 29.44 29.17
CA SER A 133 6.99 28.20 29.42
C SER A 133 6.22 26.98 28.90
N ALA A 134 4.89 26.95 29.06
CA ALA A 134 4.04 25.89 28.55
C ALA A 134 4.01 25.88 27.02
N LEU A 135 3.91 27.04 26.37
CA LEU A 135 3.99 27.17 24.92
C LEU A 135 5.36 26.72 24.38
N ALA A 136 6.45 27.09 25.07
CA ALA A 136 7.80 26.66 24.69
C ALA A 136 7.97 25.13 24.81
N ALA A 137 7.44 24.52 25.86
CA ALA A 137 7.47 23.06 26.03
C ALA A 137 6.69 22.34 24.92
N ARG A 138 5.48 22.81 24.58
CA ARG A 138 4.68 22.26 23.48
C ARG A 138 5.36 22.42 22.12
N ALA A 139 5.93 23.59 21.85
CA ALA A 139 6.68 23.82 20.60
C ALA A 139 7.89 22.88 20.49
N GLN A 140 8.59 22.64 21.60
CA GLN A 140 9.72 21.71 21.63
C GLN A 140 9.29 20.25 21.40
N GLU A 141 8.16 19.82 21.96
CA GLU A 141 7.59 18.50 21.71
C GLU A 141 7.19 18.35 20.24
N MET A 142 6.46 19.32 19.70
CA MET A 142 6.07 19.34 18.29
C MET A 142 7.26 19.33 17.34
N GLN A 143 8.35 20.03 17.69
CA GLN A 143 9.59 20.00 16.91
C GLN A 143 10.24 18.60 16.90
N LYS A 144 10.17 17.84 18.00
CA LYS A 144 10.65 16.46 18.03
C LYS A 144 9.79 15.56 17.14
N ASP A 145 8.46 15.73 17.19
CA ASP A 145 7.52 14.96 16.38
C ASP A 145 7.72 15.25 14.88
N LEU A 146 7.93 16.51 14.53
CA LEU A 146 8.24 16.91 13.16
C LEU A 146 9.55 16.27 12.67
N HIS A 147 10.58 16.23 13.51
CA HIS A 147 11.85 15.58 13.13
C HIS A 147 11.73 14.05 13.02
N ALA A 148 10.90 13.42 13.86
CA ALA A 148 10.58 12.00 13.74
C ALA A 148 9.80 11.71 12.45
N SER A 149 8.82 12.56 12.12
CA SER A 149 8.06 12.49 10.87
C SER A 149 8.96 12.67 9.64
N GLU A 150 9.90 13.63 9.68
CA GLU A 150 10.90 13.84 8.63
C GLU A 150 11.72 12.57 8.38
N LYS A 151 12.20 11.94 9.45
CA LYS A 151 12.98 10.70 9.37
C LYS A 151 12.14 9.57 8.78
N ASN A 152 10.87 9.47 9.15
CA ASN A 152 9.93 8.48 8.60
C ASN A 152 9.70 8.71 7.10
N LEU A 153 9.47 9.95 6.67
CA LEU A 153 9.34 10.32 5.26
C LEU A 153 10.57 9.94 4.45
N ARG A 154 11.77 10.27 4.93
CA ARG A 154 13.02 9.91 4.25
C ARG A 154 13.20 8.40 4.12
N ARG A 155 12.77 7.63 5.12
CA ARG A 155 12.78 6.16 5.06
C ARG A 155 11.80 5.66 3.99
N LEU A 156 10.55 6.13 4.02
CA LEU A 156 9.54 5.74 3.03
C LEU A 156 9.93 6.16 1.61
N ARG A 157 10.67 7.27 1.45
CA ARG A 157 11.25 7.67 0.15
C ARG A 157 12.26 6.66 -0.35
N ALA A 158 13.11 6.10 0.51
CA ALA A 158 14.06 5.08 0.11
C ALA A 158 13.31 3.82 -0.38
N GLU A 159 12.25 3.41 0.33
CA GLU A 159 11.36 2.32 -0.09
C GLU A 159 10.66 2.65 -1.42
N LEU A 160 10.17 3.88 -1.58
CA LEU A 160 9.56 4.40 -2.82
C LEU A 160 10.53 4.38 -3.99
N SER A 161 11.80 4.72 -3.79
CA SER A 161 12.81 4.70 -4.84
C SER A 161 13.09 3.29 -5.34
N VAL A 162 13.09 2.30 -4.44
CA VAL A 162 13.27 0.88 -4.81
C VAL A 162 12.06 0.35 -5.58
N ILE A 163 10.85 0.68 -5.15
CA ILE A 163 9.63 0.07 -5.69
C ILE A 163 9.02 0.86 -6.87
N GLY A 164 8.99 2.19 -6.76
CA GLY A 164 8.44 3.11 -7.76
C GLY A 164 9.49 3.69 -8.72
N GLY A 165 10.78 3.42 -8.47
CA GLY A 165 11.87 3.87 -9.32
C GLY A 165 12.25 5.35 -9.17
N THR A 166 13.26 5.74 -9.93
CA THR A 166 13.94 7.04 -9.79
C THR A 166 13.04 8.24 -10.08
N ALA A 167 12.14 8.15 -11.05
CA ALA A 167 11.28 9.27 -11.44
C ALA A 167 10.30 9.64 -10.31
N LEU A 168 9.65 8.65 -9.68
CA LEU A 168 8.81 8.87 -8.49
C LEU A 168 9.64 9.40 -7.31
N SER A 169 10.86 8.89 -7.12
CA SER A 169 11.75 9.42 -6.09
C SER A 169 12.11 10.89 -6.30
N ILE A 170 12.25 11.37 -7.54
CA ILE A 170 12.54 12.79 -7.82
C ILE A 170 11.34 13.66 -7.44
N ILE A 171 10.12 13.26 -7.86
CA ILE A 171 8.89 13.99 -7.53
C ILE A 171 8.69 14.04 -5.99
N ALA A 172 8.98 12.92 -5.31
CA ALA A 172 8.94 12.86 -3.85
C ALA A 172 9.96 13.80 -3.18
N VAL A 173 11.17 13.93 -3.72
CA VAL A 173 12.15 14.92 -3.22
C VAL A 173 11.63 16.34 -3.38
N THR A 174 10.98 16.66 -4.50
CA THR A 174 10.38 17.99 -4.70
C THR A 174 9.27 18.28 -3.68
N LEU A 175 8.50 17.28 -3.29
CA LEU A 175 7.53 17.43 -2.19
C LEU A 175 8.23 17.64 -0.84
N GLU A 176 9.24 16.83 -0.52
CA GLU A 176 10.00 16.95 0.74
C GLU A 176 10.69 18.31 0.89
N THR A 177 11.25 18.88 -0.18
CA THR A 177 11.87 20.21 -0.11
C THR A 177 10.83 21.30 0.18
N LYS A 178 9.64 21.20 -0.41
CA LYS A 178 8.53 22.14 -0.15
C LYS A 178 7.97 21.96 1.27
N LEU A 179 7.84 20.73 1.75
CA LEU A 179 7.46 20.44 3.13
C LEU A 179 8.46 21.03 4.12
N ALA A 180 9.76 20.84 3.89
CA ALA A 180 10.82 21.40 4.72
C ALA A 180 10.79 22.94 4.71
N ALA A 181 10.59 23.56 3.54
CA ALA A 181 10.46 25.01 3.44
C ALA A 181 9.22 25.54 4.18
N ALA A 182 8.10 24.81 4.12
CA ALA A 182 6.90 25.13 4.89
C ALA A 182 7.14 25.02 6.42
N ALA A 183 7.85 23.98 6.86
CA ALA A 183 8.23 23.80 8.27
C ALA A 183 9.16 24.90 8.80
N LEU A 184 10.06 25.40 7.95
CA LEU A 184 10.94 26.52 8.28
C LEU A 184 10.24 27.89 8.19
N GLY A 185 8.99 27.94 7.71
CA GLY A 185 8.27 29.18 7.46
C GLY A 185 8.86 30.02 6.33
N THR A 186 9.69 29.42 5.47
CA THR A 186 10.31 30.10 4.32
C THR A 186 9.49 29.98 3.03
N ALA A 187 8.57 29.01 2.96
CA ALA A 187 7.59 28.90 1.89
C ALA A 187 6.29 29.60 2.30
N GLU A 188 5.91 30.65 1.56
CA GLU A 188 4.61 31.31 1.70
C GLU A 188 3.50 30.61 0.91
N ASP A 189 3.87 29.79 -0.09
CA ASP A 189 2.94 29.39 -1.14
C ASP A 189 2.31 28.01 -0.87
N HIS A 190 1.15 28.03 -0.19
CA HIS A 190 0.35 26.83 0.08
C HIS A 190 -0.04 26.07 -1.20
N ASP A 191 -0.22 26.82 -2.28
CA ASP A 191 -0.60 26.31 -3.59
C ASP A 191 0.52 25.46 -4.18
N GLU A 192 1.78 25.85 -4.00
CA GLU A 192 2.92 25.08 -4.47
C GLU A 192 3.05 23.72 -3.77
N LEU A 193 2.81 23.67 -2.46
CA LEU A 193 2.83 22.42 -1.70
C LEU A 193 1.69 21.49 -2.14
N THR A 194 0.49 22.06 -2.30
CA THR A 194 -0.70 21.33 -2.76
C THR A 194 -0.50 20.79 -4.18
N ASN A 195 0.11 21.57 -5.06
CA ASN A 195 0.48 21.15 -6.40
C ASN A 195 1.50 20.00 -6.39
N ALA A 196 2.51 20.07 -5.51
CA ALA A 196 3.50 18.98 -5.39
C ALA A 196 2.88 17.68 -4.86
N MET A 197 2.01 17.76 -3.85
CA MET A 197 1.24 16.60 -3.37
C MET A 197 0.36 16.00 -4.48
N SER A 198 -0.34 16.87 -5.24
CA SER A 198 -1.21 16.45 -6.34
C SER A 198 -0.42 15.77 -7.46
N ASN A 199 0.73 16.33 -7.83
CA ASN A 199 1.62 15.74 -8.84
C ASN A 199 2.14 14.37 -8.41
N LEU A 200 2.56 14.21 -7.15
CA LEU A 200 3.01 12.92 -6.64
C LEU A 200 1.87 11.88 -6.61
N THR A 201 0.68 12.30 -6.18
CA THR A 201 -0.50 11.43 -6.14
C THR A 201 -0.89 10.96 -7.54
N ALA A 202 -0.90 11.86 -8.52
CA ALA A 202 -1.17 11.55 -9.91
C ALA A 202 -0.11 10.58 -10.50
N ALA A 203 1.17 10.80 -10.19
CA ALA A 203 2.24 9.91 -10.61
C ALA A 203 2.11 8.51 -9.99
N MET A 204 1.79 8.42 -8.70
CA MET A 204 1.55 7.15 -8.00
C MET A 204 0.33 6.40 -8.55
N HIS A 205 -0.74 7.12 -8.91
CA HIS A 205 -1.91 6.52 -9.56
C HIS A 205 -1.59 5.99 -10.95
N ALA A 206 -0.83 6.75 -11.75
CA ALA A 206 -0.39 6.32 -13.07
C ALA A 206 0.50 5.06 -13.00
N ASP A 207 1.37 4.93 -11.99
CA ASP A 207 2.26 3.77 -11.83
C ASP A 207 1.52 2.47 -11.50
N VAL A 208 0.41 2.55 -10.76
CA VAL A 208 -0.38 1.37 -10.34
C VAL A 208 -1.54 1.02 -11.28
N ASP A 209 -1.69 1.76 -12.38
CA ASP A 209 -2.69 1.52 -13.42
C ASP A 209 -2.11 0.57 -14.48
N PRO A 210 -2.55 -0.71 -14.50
CA PRO A 210 -2.04 -1.70 -15.45
C PRO A 210 -2.51 -1.46 -16.89
N THR A 211 -3.42 -0.52 -17.12
CA THR A 211 -3.99 -0.21 -18.44
C THR A 211 -3.33 0.98 -19.14
N ASN A 212 -2.46 1.70 -18.42
CA ASN A 212 -1.85 2.92 -18.91
C ASN A 212 -0.42 2.68 -19.43
N ASP A 213 -0.32 2.35 -20.72
CA ASP A 213 0.96 2.15 -21.42
C ASP A 213 1.84 3.43 -21.49
N ARG A 214 1.27 4.60 -21.17
CA ARG A 214 1.98 5.90 -21.17
C ARG A 214 2.33 6.40 -19.78
N SER A 215 2.03 5.62 -18.73
CA SER A 215 2.32 5.95 -17.33
C SER A 215 3.79 6.34 -17.12
N GLU A 216 4.72 5.56 -17.64
CA GLU A 216 6.16 5.82 -17.49
C GLU A 216 6.58 7.17 -18.12
N GLN A 217 6.06 7.51 -19.30
CA GLN A 217 6.35 8.78 -19.97
C GLN A 217 5.77 9.97 -19.20
N PHE A 218 4.55 9.83 -18.70
CA PHE A 218 3.90 10.84 -17.86
C PHE A 218 4.68 11.09 -16.57
N ILE A 219 5.08 10.03 -15.86
CA ILE A 219 5.84 10.14 -14.61
C ILE A 219 7.23 10.78 -14.89
N LYS A 220 7.90 10.42 -15.98
CA LYS A 220 9.16 11.06 -16.39
C LYS A 220 8.97 12.55 -16.72
N ALA A 221 7.88 12.91 -17.40
CA ALA A 221 7.58 14.30 -17.69
C ALA A 221 7.35 15.12 -16.42
N LEU A 222 6.60 14.59 -15.45
CA LEU A 222 6.42 15.21 -14.13
C LEU A 222 7.74 15.34 -13.36
N ALA A 223 8.64 14.38 -13.50
CA ALA A 223 9.97 14.41 -12.90
C ALA A 223 10.96 15.33 -13.64
N GLY A 224 10.56 15.95 -14.77
CA GLY A 224 11.44 16.80 -15.59
C GLY A 224 12.52 16.00 -16.35
N LEU A 225 12.33 14.70 -16.55
CA LEU A 225 13.29 13.80 -17.19
C LEU A 225 13.09 13.63 -18.71
N ASN A 226 12.44 14.60 -19.37
CA ASN A 226 12.22 14.55 -20.81
C ASN A 226 13.58 14.58 -21.55
N LYS A 227 13.89 13.48 -22.26
CA LYS A 227 14.93 13.43 -23.29
C LYS A 227 14.28 13.53 -24.65
#